data_AF-A0A1G7DI72-F1
#
_entry.id   AF-A0A1G7DI72-F1
#
_cell.length_a   1.000
_cell.length_b   1.000
_cell.length_c   1.000
_cell.angle_alpha   90.00
_cell.angle_beta   90.00
_cell.angle_gamma   90.00
#
_symmetry.space_group_name_H-M   'P 1'
#
loop_
_entity.id
_entity.type
_entity.pdbx_description
1 polymer ?
#
loop_
_entity_poly.entity_id
_entity_poly.type
_entity_poly.pdbx_seq_one_letter_code
_entity_poly.pdbx_strand_id
1 'polypeptide(L)'
;MKLQYTIEPIKFQTIEELPHAWNDEDYKKLLDTAEYGDTSDLSSQELKEMCLLSISDNEPDEAAKLVLAYVFGERLNQGQIDNLSHEMETEKVWEEYAELSMHEEFFNATQLLYKAYNGKFPHPEAVRFKMKVTSKEKTGMEIFEKDTETGLIRLLVQGMPKNTLINRLFDEELKGGDFKDAKDIIWQYTKESPTDNHQVFEIISSTYWFNDLKFAESFDATLETEED
;
A
#
# COMPACT_ATOMS: atom_id res chain seq x y z
N MET A 1 -25.01 12.95 12.18
CA MET A 1 -24.94 12.08 13.39
C MET A 1 -23.49 11.84 13.81
N LYS A 2 -23.21 11.66 15.11
CA LYS A 2 -21.86 11.31 15.62
C LYS A 2 -21.86 9.88 16.17
N LEU A 3 -21.03 9.02 15.59
CA LEU A 3 -20.89 7.61 15.95
C LEU A 3 -19.64 7.41 16.82
N GLN A 4 -19.71 6.50 17.78
CA GLN A 4 -18.62 6.24 18.73
C GLN A 4 -18.08 4.82 18.58
N TYR A 5 -16.76 4.73 18.56
CA TYR A 5 -16.05 3.47 18.37
C TYR A 5 -15.01 3.28 19.45
N THR A 6 -14.71 2.02 19.74
CA THR A 6 -13.51 1.62 20.45
C THR A 6 -12.63 0.84 19.48
N ILE A 7 -11.38 1.29 19.35
CA ILE A 7 -10.37 0.69 18.49
C ILE A 7 -9.37 -0.06 19.37
N GLU A 8 -9.13 -1.32 19.06
CA GLU A 8 -8.24 -2.19 19.82
C GLU A 8 -7.17 -2.76 18.88
N PRO A 9 -5.90 -2.33 19.02
CA PRO A 9 -4.79 -2.93 18.29
C PRO A 9 -4.60 -4.39 18.67
N ILE A 10 -4.54 -5.28 17.66
CA ILE A 10 -4.30 -6.72 17.85
C ILE A 10 -2.87 -7.06 17.50
N LYS A 11 -2.39 -6.55 16.36
CA LYS A 11 -1.06 -6.88 15.83
C LYS A 11 -0.55 -5.73 14.98
N PHE A 12 0.76 -5.48 15.04
CA PHE A 12 1.45 -4.55 14.15
C PHE A 12 2.78 -5.18 13.72
N GLN A 13 3.13 -5.08 12.44
CA GLN A 13 4.42 -5.49 11.92
C GLN A 13 4.80 -4.67 10.69
N THR A 14 6.10 -4.51 10.46
CA THR A 14 6.62 -4.08 9.16
C THR A 14 6.72 -5.30 8.23
N ILE A 15 6.49 -5.09 6.94
CA ILE A 15 6.66 -6.10 5.89
C ILE A 15 7.48 -5.50 4.74
N GLU A 16 8.26 -6.36 4.09
CA GLU A 16 9.15 -5.99 2.98
C GLU A 16 8.59 -6.43 1.60
N GLU A 17 7.49 -7.18 1.59
CA GLU A 17 6.82 -7.68 0.39
C GLU A 17 5.31 -7.69 0.63
N LEU A 18 4.54 -7.14 -0.30
CA LEU A 18 3.09 -7.15 -0.24
C LEU A 18 2.56 -8.51 -0.70
N PRO A 19 1.48 -9.03 -0.08
CA PRO A 19 0.86 -10.23 -0.60
C PRO A 19 0.27 -9.94 -1.98
N HIS A 20 0.39 -10.92 -2.89
CA HIS A 20 -0.13 -10.84 -4.26
C HIS A 20 0.46 -9.69 -5.12
N ALA A 21 1.61 -9.13 -4.72
CA ALA A 21 2.30 -8.08 -5.49
C ALA A 21 2.65 -8.49 -6.93
N TRP A 22 3.02 -9.76 -7.11
CA TRP A 22 3.46 -10.33 -8.38
C TRP A 22 2.91 -11.76 -8.51
N ASN A 23 2.48 -12.14 -9.70
CA ASN A 23 2.04 -13.48 -10.05
C ASN A 23 2.85 -14.08 -11.21
N ASP A 24 2.65 -15.36 -11.51
CA ASP A 24 3.40 -16.09 -12.54
C ASP A 24 3.32 -15.45 -13.93
N GLU A 25 2.18 -14.86 -14.29
CA GLU A 25 2.01 -14.16 -15.57
C GLU A 25 2.85 -12.88 -15.63
N ASP A 26 3.00 -12.18 -14.50
CA ASP A 26 3.81 -10.98 -14.43
C ASP A 26 5.29 -11.32 -14.63
N TYR A 27 5.77 -12.36 -13.95
CA TYR A 27 7.14 -12.85 -14.13
C TYR A 27 7.39 -13.30 -15.58
N LYS A 28 6.44 -13.98 -16.22
CA LYS A 28 6.57 -14.38 -17.64
C LYS A 28 6.68 -13.19 -18.57
N LYS A 29 5.86 -12.16 -18.39
CA LYS A 29 5.92 -10.95 -19.23
C LYS A 29 7.20 -10.14 -19.02
N LEU A 30 7.69 -10.06 -17.78
CA LEU A 30 8.98 -9.43 -17.49
C LEU A 30 10.14 -10.21 -18.13
N LEU A 31 10.10 -11.55 -18.07
CA LEU A 31 11.08 -12.43 -18.73
C LEU A 31 11.05 -12.31 -20.26
N ASP A 32 9.86 -12.21 -20.87
CA ASP A 32 9.70 -11.95 -22.30
C ASP A 32 10.30 -10.60 -22.71
N THR A 33 10.07 -9.57 -21.90
CA THR A 33 10.64 -8.23 -22.12
C THR A 33 12.17 -8.23 -21.97
N ALA A 34 12.70 -9.08 -21.09
CA ALA A 34 14.14 -9.30 -20.93
C ALA A 34 14.74 -10.28 -21.96
N GLU A 35 13.97 -10.69 -22.98
CA GLU A 35 14.38 -11.62 -24.04
C GLU A 35 14.92 -12.98 -23.52
N TYR A 36 14.44 -13.45 -22.36
CA TYR A 36 14.91 -14.68 -21.72
C TYR A 36 14.67 -15.93 -22.58
N GLY A 37 13.52 -16.00 -23.27
CA GLY A 37 13.11 -17.13 -24.10
C GLY A 37 11.92 -17.91 -23.53
N ASP A 38 11.86 -19.22 -23.79
CA ASP A 38 10.72 -20.07 -23.42
C ASP A 38 10.67 -20.32 -21.89
N THR A 39 9.52 -20.03 -21.29
CA THR A 39 9.26 -20.20 -19.85
C THR A 39 8.24 -21.31 -19.55
N SER A 40 7.83 -22.11 -20.54
CA SER A 40 6.72 -23.06 -20.42
C SER A 40 6.95 -24.17 -19.39
N ASP A 41 8.20 -24.60 -19.20
CA ASP A 41 8.59 -25.66 -18.28
C ASP A 41 8.99 -25.16 -16.87
N LEU A 42 8.95 -23.84 -16.62
CA LEU A 42 9.36 -23.26 -15.34
C LEU A 42 8.26 -23.34 -14.29
N SER A 43 8.61 -23.75 -13.07
CA SER A 43 7.75 -23.61 -11.89
C SER A 43 7.61 -22.16 -11.44
N SER A 44 6.61 -21.84 -10.61
CA SER A 44 6.40 -20.49 -10.06
C SER A 44 7.63 -19.93 -9.32
N GLN A 45 8.36 -20.80 -8.63
CA GLN A 45 9.61 -20.41 -7.95
C GLN A 45 10.71 -20.10 -8.97
N GLU A 46 10.90 -20.97 -9.96
CA GLU A 46 11.91 -20.76 -11.02
C GLU A 46 11.60 -19.51 -11.86
N LEU A 47 10.32 -19.22 -12.13
CA LEU A 47 9.91 -17.99 -12.82
C LEU A 47 10.38 -16.74 -12.06
N LYS A 48 10.14 -16.68 -10.75
CA LYS A 48 10.59 -15.56 -9.91
C LYS A 48 12.12 -15.47 -9.90
N GLU A 49 12.81 -16.58 -9.69
CA GLU A 49 14.28 -16.62 -9.63
C GLU A 49 14.92 -16.19 -10.96
N MET A 50 14.44 -16.73 -12.09
CA MET A 50 14.93 -16.36 -13.41
C MET A 50 14.60 -14.90 -13.75
N CYS A 51 13.44 -14.40 -13.33
CA CYS A 51 13.08 -13.00 -13.54
C CYS A 51 14.05 -12.06 -12.81
N LEU A 52 14.34 -12.34 -11.53
CA LEU A 52 15.30 -11.54 -10.76
C LEU A 52 16.70 -11.56 -11.40
N LEU A 53 17.16 -12.73 -11.86
CA LEU A 53 18.45 -12.85 -12.56
C LEU A 53 18.47 -12.05 -13.87
N SER A 54 17.45 -12.21 -14.72
CA SER A 54 17.37 -11.55 -16.02
C SER A 54 17.26 -10.03 -15.89
N ILE A 55 16.55 -9.55 -14.86
CA ILE A 55 16.50 -8.12 -14.54
C ILE A 55 17.91 -7.63 -14.17
N SER A 56 18.62 -8.38 -13.31
CA SER A 56 19.95 -8.00 -12.81
C SER A 56 21.08 -8.04 -13.85
N ASP A 57 20.83 -8.57 -15.05
CA ASP A 57 21.77 -8.55 -16.18
C ASP A 57 21.90 -7.16 -16.84
N ASN A 58 21.00 -6.23 -16.52
CA ASN A 58 21.01 -4.85 -17.02
C ASN A 58 21.66 -3.89 -16.00
N GLU A 59 22.00 -2.67 -16.43
CA GLU A 59 22.29 -1.61 -15.47
C GLU A 59 21.01 -1.26 -14.66
N PRO A 60 21.12 -0.82 -13.40
CA PRO A 60 19.95 -0.67 -12.52
C PRO A 60 18.89 0.29 -13.06
N ASP A 61 19.29 1.41 -13.66
CA ASP A 61 18.35 2.32 -14.28
C ASP A 61 17.67 1.68 -15.49
N GLU A 62 18.39 0.91 -16.32
CA GLU A 62 17.80 0.16 -17.44
C GLU A 62 16.80 -0.90 -16.96
N ALA A 63 17.13 -1.64 -15.90
CA ALA A 63 16.21 -2.57 -15.25
C ALA A 63 14.97 -1.86 -14.67
N ALA A 64 15.16 -0.70 -14.03
CA ALA A 64 14.05 0.09 -13.52
C ALA A 64 13.14 0.58 -14.65
N LYS A 65 13.69 1.00 -15.81
CA LYS A 65 12.89 1.35 -17.00
C LYS A 65 12.04 0.17 -17.47
N LEU A 66 12.62 -1.03 -17.54
CA LEU A 66 11.92 -2.24 -17.96
C LEU A 66 10.73 -2.53 -17.03
N VAL A 67 10.97 -2.53 -15.72
CA VAL A 67 9.92 -2.79 -14.71
C VAL A 67 8.85 -1.70 -14.74
N LEU A 68 9.24 -0.42 -14.80
CA LEU A 68 8.29 0.70 -14.87
C LEU A 68 7.43 0.67 -16.13
N ALA A 69 8.02 0.38 -17.29
CA ALA A 69 7.30 0.27 -18.55
C ALA A 69 6.27 -0.87 -18.50
N TYR A 70 6.60 -1.98 -17.85
CA TYR A 70 5.68 -3.08 -17.62
C TYR A 70 4.53 -2.70 -16.68
N VAL A 71 4.85 -2.12 -15.51
CA VAL A 71 3.87 -1.82 -14.46
C VAL A 71 2.93 -0.68 -14.86
N PHE A 72 3.46 0.40 -15.44
CA PHE A 72 2.69 1.61 -15.69
C PHE A 72 2.21 1.75 -17.12
N GLY A 73 2.81 1.03 -18.07
CA GLY A 73 2.39 1.03 -19.47
C GLY A 73 2.18 2.45 -20.00
N GLU A 74 0.98 2.74 -20.51
CA GLU A 74 0.64 4.06 -21.06
C GLU A 74 0.36 5.15 -20.01
N ARG A 75 0.33 4.83 -18.71
CA ARG A 75 0.10 5.83 -17.64
C ARG A 75 1.29 6.76 -17.47
N LEU A 76 2.49 6.33 -17.88
CA LEU A 76 3.70 7.14 -17.88
C LEU A 76 4.24 7.23 -19.30
N ASN A 77 4.62 8.45 -19.73
CA ASN A 77 5.33 8.60 -20.99
C ASN A 77 6.82 8.23 -20.85
N GLN A 78 7.50 8.07 -21.99
CA GLN A 78 8.92 7.68 -22.02
C GLN A 78 9.82 8.57 -21.16
N GLY A 79 9.63 9.90 -21.22
CA GLY A 79 10.44 10.83 -20.42
C GLY A 79 10.17 10.72 -18.91
N GLN A 80 8.94 10.38 -18.50
CA GLN A 80 8.64 10.08 -17.10
C GLN A 80 9.31 8.78 -16.65
N ILE A 81 9.23 7.73 -17.47
CA ILE A 81 9.89 6.44 -17.18
C ILE A 81 11.41 6.63 -17.06
N ASP A 82 12.02 7.38 -18.00
CA ASP A 82 13.46 7.65 -17.99
C ASP A 82 13.90 8.43 -16.74
N ASN A 83 13.11 9.40 -16.27
CA ASN A 83 13.43 10.13 -15.05
C ASN A 83 13.24 9.26 -13.81
N LEU A 84 12.09 8.60 -13.70
CA LEU A 84 11.74 7.75 -12.55
C LEU A 84 12.71 6.59 -12.38
N SER A 85 13.21 6.01 -13.47
CA SER A 85 14.18 4.92 -13.37
C SER A 85 15.48 5.32 -12.67
N HIS A 86 15.91 6.57 -12.82
CA HIS A 86 17.05 7.11 -12.09
C HIS A 86 16.67 7.51 -10.66
N GLU A 87 15.50 8.12 -10.46
CA GLU A 87 15.03 8.52 -9.12
C GLU A 87 14.85 7.30 -8.20
N MET A 88 14.36 6.18 -8.73
CA MET A 88 14.14 4.94 -7.97
C MET A 88 15.42 4.37 -7.35
N GLU A 89 16.61 4.67 -7.87
CA GLU A 89 17.86 4.19 -7.26
C GLU A 89 18.13 4.82 -5.89
N THR A 90 17.56 5.99 -5.59
CA THR A 90 17.86 6.73 -4.35
C THR A 90 16.62 7.19 -3.57
N GLU A 91 15.52 7.46 -4.25
CA GLU A 91 14.33 8.08 -3.67
C GLU A 91 13.20 7.07 -3.41
N LYS A 92 12.40 7.34 -2.39
CA LYS A 92 11.24 6.50 -2.06
C LYS A 92 10.04 6.93 -2.88
N VAL A 93 10.04 6.61 -4.18
CA VAL A 93 8.97 7.02 -5.10
C VAL A 93 7.57 6.56 -4.68
N TRP A 94 7.45 5.48 -3.89
CA TRP A 94 6.18 5.02 -3.30
C TRP A 94 5.68 5.85 -2.10
N GLU A 95 6.41 6.89 -1.71
CA GLU A 95 6.05 7.87 -0.68
C GLU A 95 6.10 9.30 -1.23
N GLU A 96 6.99 9.54 -2.21
CA GLU A 96 7.34 10.87 -2.68
C GLU A 96 6.70 11.24 -4.03
N TYR A 97 6.23 10.27 -4.81
CA TYR A 97 5.59 10.56 -6.08
C TYR A 97 4.28 11.33 -5.87
N ALA A 98 3.98 12.29 -6.75
CA ALA A 98 2.84 13.20 -6.55
C ALA A 98 1.47 12.49 -6.62
N GLU A 99 1.36 11.43 -7.41
CA GLU A 99 0.12 10.68 -7.61
C GLU A 99 0.05 9.48 -6.65
N LEU A 100 -0.76 9.59 -5.60
CA LEU A 100 -0.89 8.57 -4.55
C LEU A 100 -1.38 7.23 -5.11
N SER A 101 -2.24 7.26 -6.13
CA SER A 101 -2.82 6.06 -6.74
C SER A 101 -1.79 5.11 -7.36
N MET A 102 -0.54 5.56 -7.53
CA MET A 102 0.56 4.77 -8.08
C MET A 102 1.51 4.22 -7.00
N HIS A 103 1.32 4.59 -5.72
CA HIS A 103 2.29 4.32 -4.65
C HIS A 103 2.47 2.83 -4.37
N GLU A 104 1.39 2.05 -4.31
CA GLU A 104 1.48 0.59 -4.09
C GLU A 104 2.26 -0.09 -5.22
N GLU A 105 2.02 0.33 -6.47
CA GLU A 105 2.67 -0.24 -7.65
C GLU A 105 4.16 0.13 -7.70
N PHE A 106 4.50 1.37 -7.32
CA PHE A 106 5.89 1.79 -7.13
C PHE A 106 6.60 1.01 -6.02
N PHE A 107 5.89 0.70 -4.92
CA PHE A 107 6.43 -0.14 -3.86
C PHE A 107 6.77 -1.53 -4.41
N ASN A 108 5.85 -2.15 -5.15
CA ASN A 108 6.04 -3.48 -5.73
C ASN A 108 7.18 -3.52 -6.75
N ALA A 109 7.28 -2.50 -7.62
CA ALA A 109 8.38 -2.33 -8.57
C ALA A 109 9.73 -2.19 -7.86
N THR A 110 9.82 -1.31 -6.87
CA THR A 110 11.06 -1.10 -6.09
C THR A 110 11.45 -2.36 -5.33
N GLN A 111 10.49 -3.07 -4.75
CA GLN A 111 10.72 -4.33 -4.05
C GLN A 111 11.34 -5.40 -4.95
N LEU A 112 10.87 -5.52 -6.20
CA LEU A 112 11.44 -6.44 -7.18
C LEU A 112 12.89 -6.08 -7.49
N LEU A 113 13.16 -4.80 -7.77
CA LEU A 113 14.48 -4.27 -8.09
C LEU A 113 15.46 -4.38 -6.90
N TYR A 114 14.99 -4.07 -5.68
CA TYR A 114 15.76 -4.24 -4.44
C TYR A 114 16.27 -5.68 -4.30
N LYS A 115 15.41 -6.67 -4.57
CA LYS A 115 15.79 -8.09 -4.52
C LYS A 115 16.75 -8.47 -5.65
N ALA A 116 16.50 -8.02 -6.88
CA ALA A 116 17.36 -8.32 -8.03
C ALA A 116 18.80 -7.82 -7.83
N TYR A 117 18.98 -6.66 -7.20
CA TYR A 117 20.29 -6.02 -7.00
C TYR A 117 20.84 -6.12 -5.57
N ASN A 118 20.33 -7.03 -4.75
CA ASN A 118 20.79 -7.26 -3.37
C ASN A 118 20.89 -5.96 -2.53
N GLY A 119 19.88 -5.10 -2.66
CA GLY A 119 19.74 -3.89 -1.85
C GLY A 119 20.38 -2.62 -2.41
N LYS A 120 20.64 -2.56 -3.72
CA LYS A 120 21.08 -1.31 -4.38
C LYS A 120 20.00 -0.22 -4.40
N PHE A 121 18.74 -0.61 -4.58
CA PHE A 121 17.60 0.29 -4.51
C PHE A 121 17.22 0.60 -3.05
N PRO A 122 16.43 1.65 -2.77
CA PRO A 122 15.91 1.92 -1.44
C PRO A 122 15.14 0.71 -0.88
N HIS A 123 15.31 0.43 0.41
CA HIS A 123 14.65 -0.69 1.06
C HIS A 123 13.15 -0.41 1.21
N PRO A 124 12.27 -1.20 0.57
CA PRO A 124 10.83 -0.97 0.65
C PRO A 124 10.29 -1.57 1.95
N GLU A 125 9.72 -0.70 2.79
CA GLU A 125 9.07 -1.07 4.05
C GLU A 125 7.62 -0.57 4.07
N ALA A 126 6.68 -1.50 4.23
CA ALA A 126 5.26 -1.22 4.44
C ALA A 126 4.83 -1.69 5.83
N VAL A 127 3.67 -1.25 6.30
CA VAL A 127 3.09 -1.70 7.57
C VAL A 127 1.92 -2.65 7.30
N ARG A 128 1.85 -3.74 8.06
CA ARG A 128 0.70 -4.63 8.12
C ARG A 128 0.23 -4.74 9.56
N PHE A 129 -1.02 -4.38 9.80
CA PHE A 129 -1.55 -4.34 11.16
C PHE A 129 -3.00 -4.81 11.21
N LYS A 130 -3.39 -5.34 12.38
CA LYS A 130 -4.74 -5.80 12.68
C LYS A 130 -5.34 -4.94 13.79
N MET A 131 -6.53 -4.41 13.54
CA MET A 131 -7.28 -3.58 14.48
C MET A 131 -8.69 -4.13 14.61
N LYS A 132 -9.19 -4.26 15.83
CA LYS A 132 -10.61 -4.49 16.08
C LYS A 132 -11.31 -3.16 16.21
N VAL A 133 -12.33 -2.94 15.41
CA VAL A 133 -13.21 -1.78 15.44
C VAL A 133 -14.52 -2.22 16.06
N THR A 134 -14.91 -1.63 17.18
CA THR A 134 -16.19 -1.91 17.85
C THR A 134 -17.05 -0.66 17.87
N SER A 135 -18.23 -0.70 17.27
CA SER A 135 -19.22 0.38 17.30
C SER A 135 -20.06 0.31 18.57
N LYS A 136 -20.36 1.48 19.16
CA LYS A 136 -21.31 1.60 20.30
C LYS A 136 -22.76 1.68 19.81
N GLU A 137 -22.96 2.09 18.56
CA GLU A 137 -24.26 2.18 17.90
C GLU A 137 -24.52 1.00 16.96
N LYS A 138 -25.78 0.58 16.82
CA LYS A 138 -26.16 -0.58 15.98
C LYS A 138 -25.86 -0.40 14.49
N THR A 139 -25.98 0.83 13.99
CA THR A 139 -25.77 1.17 12.58
C THR A 139 -24.33 1.58 12.29
N GLY A 140 -23.45 1.63 13.30
CA GLY A 140 -22.12 2.20 13.11
C GLY A 140 -21.18 1.34 12.26
N MET A 141 -21.52 0.08 11.99
CA MET A 141 -20.73 -0.75 11.07
C MET A 141 -21.12 -0.55 9.59
N GLU A 142 -22.29 0.04 9.30
CA GLU A 142 -22.79 0.26 7.94
C GLU A 142 -21.89 1.20 7.11
N ILE A 143 -21.16 2.10 7.76
CA ILE A 143 -20.22 3.00 7.05
C ILE A 143 -19.15 2.22 6.28
N PHE A 144 -18.68 1.11 6.84
CA PHE A 144 -17.68 0.26 6.21
C PHE A 144 -18.27 -0.61 5.09
N GLU A 145 -19.57 -0.55 4.82
CA GLU A 145 -20.13 -1.20 3.61
C GLU A 145 -20.05 -0.25 2.40
N LYS A 146 -20.10 1.05 2.64
CA LYS A 146 -20.10 2.09 1.60
C LYS A 146 -18.72 2.65 1.31
N ASP A 147 -17.97 2.97 2.36
CA ASP A 147 -16.68 3.65 2.25
C ASP A 147 -15.77 3.21 3.42
N THR A 148 -15.11 2.06 3.21
CA THR A 148 -14.33 1.40 4.27
C THR A 148 -13.08 2.21 4.59
N GLU A 149 -12.38 2.64 3.55
CA GLU A 149 -11.07 3.27 3.63
C GLU A 149 -11.19 4.62 4.33
N THR A 150 -12.11 5.49 3.91
CA THR A 150 -12.36 6.77 4.58
C THR A 150 -12.73 6.59 6.05
N GLY A 151 -13.65 5.66 6.34
CA GLY A 151 -14.07 5.35 7.70
C GLY A 151 -12.91 4.86 8.57
N LEU A 152 -12.07 3.96 8.04
CA LEU A 152 -10.91 3.43 8.74
C LEU A 152 -9.88 4.53 9.00
N ILE A 153 -9.49 5.31 7.98
CA ILE A 153 -8.49 6.35 8.13
C ILE A 153 -8.91 7.35 9.20
N ARG A 154 -10.15 7.87 9.12
CA ARG A 154 -10.69 8.85 10.10
C ARG A 154 -10.68 8.31 11.53
N LEU A 155 -10.90 7.01 11.74
CA LEU A 155 -10.78 6.39 13.05
C LEU A 155 -9.33 6.22 13.49
N LEU A 156 -8.48 5.67 12.62
CA LEU A 156 -7.10 5.32 12.94
C LEU A 156 -6.26 6.55 13.29
N VAL A 157 -6.45 7.68 12.60
CA VAL A 157 -5.69 8.91 12.88
C VAL A 157 -5.92 9.47 14.28
N GLN A 158 -7.06 9.16 14.92
CA GLN A 158 -7.36 9.59 16.29
C GLN A 158 -6.51 8.87 17.34
N GLY A 159 -5.97 7.70 17.00
CA GLY A 159 -5.00 6.97 17.82
C GLY A 159 -3.55 7.39 17.60
N MET A 160 -3.29 8.39 16.74
CA MET A 160 -1.95 8.86 16.37
C MET A 160 -1.65 10.27 16.90
N PRO A 161 -0.36 10.66 17.00
CA PRO A 161 0.01 12.05 17.29
C PRO A 161 -0.60 13.04 16.30
N LYS A 162 -1.00 14.23 16.77
CA LYS A 162 -1.65 15.25 15.93
C LYS A 162 -0.75 15.81 14.81
N ASN A 163 0.56 15.68 14.94
CA ASN A 163 1.54 16.21 14.00
C ASN A 163 2.00 15.18 12.94
N THR A 164 1.35 14.01 12.87
CA THR A 164 1.62 13.05 11.78
C THR A 164 1.35 13.67 10.42
N LEU A 165 1.99 13.13 9.39
CA LEU A 165 1.86 13.66 8.05
C LEU A 165 0.42 13.62 7.53
N ILE A 166 -0.29 12.50 7.72
CA ILE A 166 -1.68 12.36 7.27
C ILE A 166 -2.58 13.43 7.88
N ASN A 167 -2.40 13.78 9.16
CA ASN A 167 -3.12 14.87 9.81
C ASN A 167 -2.76 16.25 9.24
N ARG A 168 -1.53 16.44 8.73
CA ARG A 168 -1.10 17.71 8.13
C ARG A 168 -1.59 17.88 6.69
N LEU A 169 -1.65 16.79 5.93
CA LEU A 169 -2.02 16.83 4.51
C LEU A 169 -3.54 16.79 4.30
N PHE A 170 -4.28 16.08 5.15
CA PHE A 170 -5.70 15.79 4.95
C PHE A 170 -6.61 16.31 6.09
N ASP A 171 -6.24 17.43 6.74
CA ASP A 171 -6.98 17.96 7.91
C ASP A 171 -8.47 18.25 7.61
N GLU A 172 -8.81 18.62 6.37
CA GLU A 172 -10.20 18.89 5.98
C GLU A 172 -10.96 17.58 5.74
N GLU A 173 -10.39 16.67 4.95
CA GLU A 173 -10.97 15.37 4.59
C GLU A 173 -11.14 14.46 5.82
N LEU A 174 -10.27 14.60 6.82
CA LEU A 174 -10.37 13.87 8.09
C LEU A 174 -11.54 14.38 8.96
N LYS A 175 -11.99 15.62 8.78
CA LYS A 175 -13.13 16.19 9.52
C LYS A 175 -14.47 15.87 8.86
N GLY A 176 -14.51 15.69 7.54
CA GLY A 176 -15.75 15.40 6.82
C GLY A 176 -15.58 15.50 5.31
N GLY A 177 -16.69 15.36 4.57
CA GLY A 177 -16.70 15.44 3.12
C GLY A 177 -16.14 14.20 2.41
N ASP A 178 -15.80 14.37 1.14
CA ASP A 178 -15.28 13.34 0.24
C ASP A 178 -13.76 13.18 0.45
N PHE A 179 -13.28 11.95 0.61
CA PHE A 179 -11.86 11.65 0.81
C PHE A 179 -11.36 10.68 -0.26
N LYS A 180 -11.23 11.18 -1.49
CA LYS A 180 -10.94 10.37 -2.68
C LYS A 180 -9.62 9.59 -2.62
N ASP A 181 -8.63 10.16 -1.94
CA ASP A 181 -7.29 9.56 -1.79
C ASP A 181 -7.24 8.45 -0.73
N ALA A 182 -8.32 8.23 0.04
CA ALA A 182 -8.35 7.23 1.10
C ALA A 182 -8.02 5.82 0.59
N LYS A 183 -8.53 5.47 -0.59
CA LYS A 183 -8.26 4.21 -1.29
C LYS A 183 -6.81 4.03 -1.72
N ASP A 184 -6.07 5.13 -1.86
CA ASP A 184 -4.67 5.14 -2.30
C ASP A 184 -3.71 5.20 -1.09
N ILE A 185 -4.23 5.58 0.08
CA ILE A 185 -3.53 5.53 1.38
C ILE A 185 -3.61 4.12 1.98
N ILE A 186 -4.78 3.48 1.98
CA ILE A 186 -4.94 2.08 2.37
C ILE A 186 -4.81 1.21 1.12
N TRP A 187 -3.63 0.63 0.92
CA TRP A 187 -3.32 -0.20 -0.25
C TRP A 187 -4.15 -1.48 -0.27
N GLN A 188 -4.23 -2.19 0.86
CA GLN A 188 -5.01 -3.43 0.96
C GLN A 188 -5.67 -3.55 2.32
N TYR A 189 -6.86 -4.15 2.35
CA TYR A 189 -7.48 -4.57 3.60
C TYR A 189 -8.32 -5.83 3.45
N THR A 190 -8.51 -6.53 4.57
CA THR A 190 -9.49 -7.62 4.68
C THR A 190 -10.35 -7.44 5.92
N LYS A 191 -11.59 -7.96 5.86
CA LYS A 191 -12.56 -7.95 6.95
C LYS A 191 -12.63 -9.35 7.56
N GLU A 192 -12.23 -9.48 8.82
CA GLU A 192 -12.23 -10.72 9.59
C GLU A 192 -13.21 -10.65 10.78
N SER A 193 -13.88 -11.76 11.09
CA SER A 193 -14.75 -11.89 12.27
C SER A 193 -15.88 -10.83 12.37
N PRO A 194 -16.72 -10.65 11.33
CA PRO A 194 -17.84 -9.72 11.39
C PRO A 194 -18.87 -10.12 12.45
N THR A 195 -19.34 -9.16 13.23
CA THR A 195 -20.57 -9.25 14.04
C THR A 195 -21.41 -7.98 13.88
N ASP A 196 -22.58 -7.94 14.52
CA ASP A 196 -23.47 -6.79 14.53
C ASP A 196 -22.82 -5.49 15.06
N ASN A 197 -21.73 -5.58 15.84
CA ASN A 197 -21.14 -4.41 16.48
C ASN A 197 -19.61 -4.34 16.44
N HIS A 198 -18.91 -5.35 15.92
CA HIS A 198 -17.47 -5.26 15.73
C HIS A 198 -16.99 -6.01 14.50
N GLN A 199 -15.81 -5.58 14.02
CA GLN A 199 -15.13 -6.10 12.85
C GLN A 199 -13.63 -6.01 13.11
N VAL A 200 -12.89 -7.08 12.81
CA VAL A 200 -11.43 -7.02 12.72
C VAL A 200 -11.05 -6.64 11.30
N PHE A 201 -10.18 -5.65 11.16
CA PHE A 201 -9.58 -5.28 9.89
C PHE A 201 -8.11 -5.62 9.92
N GLU A 202 -7.65 -6.35 8.91
CA GLU A 202 -6.23 -6.42 8.57
C GLU A 202 -5.97 -5.40 7.48
N ILE A 203 -4.98 -4.53 7.67
CA ILE A 203 -4.70 -3.37 6.82
C ILE A 203 -3.23 -3.39 6.43
N ILE A 204 -2.96 -3.06 5.17
CA ILE A 204 -1.63 -2.85 4.61
C ILE A 204 -1.56 -1.44 4.01
N SER A 205 -0.49 -0.72 4.32
CA SER A 205 -0.25 0.65 3.84
C SER A 205 1.23 1.00 3.95
N SER A 206 1.63 2.14 3.37
CA SER A 206 2.98 2.68 3.53
C SER A 206 3.32 2.95 4.99
N THR A 207 4.58 2.71 5.37
CA THR A 207 5.12 3.16 6.68
C THR A 207 4.95 4.66 6.86
N TYR A 208 4.93 5.43 5.77
CA TYR A 208 4.77 6.87 5.75
C TYR A 208 3.48 7.37 6.43
N TRP A 209 2.41 6.57 6.38
CA TRP A 209 1.09 6.98 6.87
C TRP A 209 0.80 6.53 8.31
N PHE A 210 1.13 5.28 8.63
CA PHE A 210 0.60 4.61 9.83
C PHE A 210 1.67 4.00 10.76
N ASN A 211 2.96 4.31 10.58
CA ASN A 211 4.01 3.77 11.44
C ASN A 211 3.83 4.12 12.93
N ASP A 212 3.18 5.24 13.26
CA ASP A 212 2.93 5.63 14.65
C ASP A 212 1.89 4.73 15.37
N LEU A 213 1.04 4.00 14.62
CA LEU A 213 0.09 3.06 15.21
C LEU A 213 0.77 1.88 15.93
N LYS A 214 2.07 1.64 15.71
CA LYS A 214 2.83 0.64 16.47
C LYS A 214 2.87 0.91 17.97
N PHE A 215 2.63 2.15 18.37
CA PHE A 215 2.59 2.58 19.77
C PHE A 215 1.17 2.80 20.29
N ALA A 216 0.15 2.56 19.47
CA ALA A 216 -1.23 2.75 19.88
C ALA A 216 -1.62 1.72 20.94
N GLU A 217 -2.23 2.20 22.02
CA GLU A 217 -3.01 1.37 22.94
C GLU A 217 -4.48 1.35 22.47
N SER A 218 -5.38 0.71 23.22
CA SER A 218 -6.81 0.85 22.90
C SER A 218 -7.26 2.30 23.10
N PHE A 219 -8.05 2.82 22.15
CA PHE A 219 -8.57 4.19 22.20
C PHE A 219 -10.02 4.28 21.75
N ASP A 220 -10.71 5.29 22.27
CA ASP A 220 -12.03 5.69 21.76
C ASP A 220 -11.85 6.66 20.59
N ALA A 221 -12.66 6.48 19.56
CA ALA A 221 -12.67 7.31 18.36
C ALA A 221 -14.11 7.62 17.95
N THR A 222 -14.27 8.66 17.12
CA THR A 222 -15.60 9.08 16.67
C THR A 222 -15.64 9.38 15.19
N LEU A 223 -16.75 9.10 14.52
CA LEU A 223 -17.00 9.49 13.14
C LEU A 223 -18.19 10.42 13.07
N GLU A 224 -18.04 11.50 12.30
CA GLU A 224 -19.15 12.35 11.91
C GLU A 224 -19.70 11.84 10.58
N THR A 225 -21.01 11.58 10.56
CA THR A 225 -21.73 11.23 9.34
C THR A 225 -22.70 12.34 9.02
N GLU A 226 -22.72 12.77 7.76
CA GLU A 226 -23.78 13.64 7.26
C GLU A 226 -25.11 12.87 7.35
N GLU A 227 -26.16 13.54 7.84
CA GLU A 227 -27.52 12.98 7.79
C GLU A 227 -28.02 13.16 6.35
N ASP A 228 -28.47 12.06 5.73
CA ASP A 228 -29.31 12.12 4.52
C ASP A 228 -30.67 12.78 4.84
#